data_AF-A0A2H0RXB2-F1
#
_entry.id   AF-A0A2H0RXB2-F1
#
_cell.length_a   1.000
_cell.length_b   1.000
_cell.length_c   1.000
_cell.angle_alpha   90.00
_cell.angle_beta   90.00
_cell.angle_gamma   90.00
#
_symmetry.space_group_name_H-M   'P 1'
#
loop_
_entity.id
_entity.type
_entity.pdbx_description
1 polymer ?
#
loop_
_entity_poly.entity_id
_entity_poly.type
_entity_poly.pdbx_seq_one_letter_code
_entity_poly.pdbx_strand_id
1 'polypeptide(L)'
;MEHWDRGTECTGFAANEYSYSRNSHYFSAGIFHFVTDSTKVFPAKMPLKIDVTRQTYDAPIFTFGIQNVPMAHMHSISYNTSMKKVLITAGIVILAGVTWYLGSPLFLNEIVEEAFPSTENTTKQSDEETLEMMQNLTVREVDAMPEETRTDMKNTMDVLSKKMQDTVMHEQLPESSAEEPLQFSLIAQGSFADADSIHKGSGTATIYAFPDASEILRFENFSVTNGPALHVFLTKNTDGTKDAEAYDLGTLKGNKGNQNYDIPADIDIGEFKSVLIYCVPFKVPFAVATLQQL
;
A
#
# COMPACT_ATOMS: atom_id res chain seq x y z
N MET A 1 -27.04 -51.01 -46.56
CA MET A 1 -25.72 -50.61 -46.03
C MET A 1 -25.96 -49.32 -45.26
N GLU A 2 -26.68 -49.32 -44.12
CA GLU A 2 -26.35 -49.97 -42.82
C GLU A 2 -24.92 -49.59 -42.40
N HIS A 3 -24.69 -48.84 -41.32
CA HIS A 3 -25.04 -49.21 -39.95
C HIS A 3 -25.10 -47.96 -39.04
N TRP A 4 -26.13 -47.87 -38.20
CA TRP A 4 -26.30 -46.96 -37.07
C TRP A 4 -26.32 -47.84 -35.83
N ASP A 5 -25.44 -47.60 -34.85
CA ASP A 5 -25.46 -48.33 -33.58
C ASP A 5 -26.29 -47.59 -32.54
N ARG A 6 -27.27 -48.31 -31.99
CA ARG A 6 -28.08 -47.98 -30.82
C ARG A 6 -27.90 -49.08 -29.78
N GLY A 7 -27.84 -48.69 -28.52
CA GLY A 7 -28.16 -49.54 -27.37
C GLY A 7 -27.49 -49.04 -26.09
N THR A 8 -28.07 -49.02 -24.90
CA THR A 8 -29.45 -49.30 -24.45
C THR A 8 -29.51 -48.72 -23.03
N GLU A 9 -30.64 -48.14 -22.65
CA GLU A 9 -30.96 -47.75 -21.28
C GLU A 9 -31.04 -48.98 -20.36
N CYS A 10 -30.66 -48.82 -19.09
CA CYS A 10 -31.15 -49.64 -17.99
C CYS A 10 -31.45 -48.74 -16.78
N THR A 11 -32.74 -48.68 -16.47
CA THR A 11 -33.36 -48.11 -15.28
C THR A 11 -33.25 -49.09 -14.10
N GLY A 12 -33.33 -48.59 -12.86
CA GLY A 12 -33.66 -49.45 -11.71
C GLY A 12 -33.12 -49.03 -10.34
N PHE A 13 -33.89 -48.20 -9.65
CA PHE A 13 -33.89 -48.03 -8.19
C PHE A 13 -34.25 -49.34 -7.46
N ALA A 14 -33.61 -49.64 -6.32
CA ALA A 14 -34.31 -49.89 -5.05
C ALA A 14 -33.35 -50.01 -3.85
N ALA A 15 -33.79 -49.39 -2.77
CA ALA A 15 -33.24 -49.26 -1.41
C ALA A 15 -32.73 -50.56 -0.74
N ASN A 16 -31.78 -50.36 0.18
CA ASN A 16 -32.00 -50.80 1.55
C ASN A 16 -31.31 -49.86 2.55
N GLU A 17 -32.10 -49.44 3.53
CA GLU A 17 -31.76 -48.66 4.71
C GLU A 17 -30.69 -49.37 5.55
N TYR A 18 -29.80 -48.63 6.20
CA TYR A 18 -29.40 -48.88 7.59
C TYR A 18 -28.86 -47.59 8.20
N SER A 19 -29.59 -47.08 9.18
CA SER A 19 -29.28 -45.90 9.97
C SER A 19 -28.48 -46.28 11.23
N TYR A 20 -27.35 -45.59 11.38
CA TYR A 20 -26.84 -44.91 12.58
C TYR A 20 -26.49 -45.69 13.86
N SER A 21 -25.20 -45.66 14.24
CA SER A 21 -24.75 -45.22 15.58
C SER A 21 -23.21 -45.12 15.74
N ARG A 22 -22.73 -43.87 15.72
CA ARG A 22 -21.67 -43.20 16.52
C ARG A 22 -20.27 -43.81 16.78
N ASN A 23 -19.30 -42.99 16.33
CA ASN A 23 -18.10 -42.47 17.02
C ASN A 23 -17.03 -43.42 17.60
N SER A 24 -15.80 -43.31 17.10
CA SER A 24 -14.82 -42.33 17.61
C SER A 24 -13.49 -42.42 16.84
N HIS A 25 -12.92 -41.26 16.52
CA HIS A 25 -11.79 -41.06 15.63
C HIS A 25 -10.44 -41.32 16.30
N TYR A 26 -9.55 -42.05 15.62
CA TYR A 26 -8.10 -41.96 15.77
C TYR A 26 -7.56 -41.15 14.59
N PHE A 27 -6.95 -39.98 14.87
CA PHE A 27 -6.18 -39.24 13.88
C PHE A 27 -4.69 -39.56 14.03
N SER A 28 -4.10 -40.04 12.94
CA SER A 28 -2.67 -40.23 12.74
C SER A 28 -2.01 -38.89 12.40
N ALA A 29 -1.05 -38.45 13.22
CA ALA A 29 -0.22 -37.28 12.91
C ALA A 29 1.04 -37.72 12.15
N GLY A 30 1.20 -37.20 10.93
CA GLY A 30 2.34 -37.42 10.05
C GLY A 30 3.62 -36.74 10.54
N ILE A 31 4.74 -37.37 10.22
CA ILE A 31 6.10 -36.97 10.55
C ILE A 31 6.55 -35.87 9.58
N PHE A 32 6.99 -34.71 10.11
CA PHE A 32 7.79 -33.73 9.37
C PHE A 32 9.24 -33.80 9.86
N HIS A 33 10.17 -33.97 8.92
CA HIS A 33 11.60 -33.87 9.17
C HIS A 33 12.02 -32.40 9.24
N PHE A 34 12.61 -31.98 10.36
CA PHE A 34 13.45 -30.79 10.41
C PHE A 34 14.87 -31.22 10.77
N VAL A 35 15.80 -30.92 9.85
CA VAL A 35 17.24 -30.98 10.09
C VAL A 35 17.63 -29.68 10.78
N THR A 36 18.17 -29.76 11.98
CA THR A 36 19.06 -28.73 12.52
C THR A 36 20.28 -29.37 13.16
N ASP A 37 21.42 -29.07 12.57
CA ASP A 37 22.76 -29.34 13.10
C ASP A 37 23.03 -28.38 14.27
N SER A 38 23.45 -28.92 15.42
CA SER A 38 24.14 -28.14 16.45
C SER A 38 24.73 -29.09 17.49
N THR A 39 26.02 -29.35 17.31
CA THR A 39 26.91 -29.93 18.31
C THR A 39 26.85 -29.15 19.64
N LYS A 40 26.57 -29.85 20.75
CA LYS A 40 27.31 -29.70 22.03
C LYS A 40 26.78 -30.69 23.08
N VAL A 41 27.65 -31.65 23.39
CA VAL A 41 27.51 -32.60 24.49
C VAL A 41 27.99 -31.93 25.77
N PHE A 42 27.17 -31.93 26.82
CA PHE A 42 27.63 -31.78 28.20
C PHE A 42 26.88 -32.79 29.08
N PRO A 43 27.58 -33.62 29.89
CA PRO A 43 26.95 -34.62 30.73
C PRO A 43 26.69 -34.06 32.13
N ALA A 44 25.48 -34.24 32.65
CA ALA A 44 25.24 -34.14 34.09
C ALA A 44 24.18 -35.16 34.53
N LYS A 45 24.68 -36.09 35.33
CA LYS A 45 24.03 -37.25 35.91
C LYS A 45 23.30 -36.82 37.19
N MET A 46 21.98 -37.01 37.27
CA MET A 46 21.28 -37.02 38.57
C MET A 46 20.10 -38.00 38.54
N PRO A 47 20.07 -39.01 39.44
CA PRO A 47 18.89 -39.87 39.62
C PRO A 47 17.89 -39.20 40.58
N LEU A 48 16.68 -38.93 40.09
CA LEU A 48 15.54 -38.57 40.94
C LEU A 48 15.05 -39.83 41.68
N LYS A 49 15.30 -39.89 42.98
CA LYS A 49 14.58 -40.79 43.90
C LYS A 49 13.26 -40.11 44.28
N ILE A 50 12.14 -40.75 43.99
CA ILE A 50 10.82 -40.35 44.45
C ILE A 50 10.54 -41.17 45.71
N ASP A 51 10.62 -40.54 46.88
CA ASP A 51 10.11 -41.11 48.13
C ASP A 51 8.63 -40.74 48.28
N VAL A 52 7.76 -41.75 48.32
CA VAL A 52 6.33 -41.61 48.56
C VAL A 52 6.07 -41.79 50.05
N THR A 53 6.04 -40.70 50.81
CA THR A 53 5.51 -40.71 52.19
C THR A 53 4.03 -40.37 52.18
N ARG A 54 3.20 -41.37 52.54
CA ARG A 54 1.76 -41.25 52.74
C ARG A 54 1.52 -40.56 54.10
N GLN A 55 1.16 -39.28 54.08
CA GLN A 55 0.72 -38.56 55.29
C GLN A 55 -0.82 -38.62 55.38
N THR A 56 -1.31 -39.27 56.42
CA THR A 56 -2.71 -39.22 56.86
C THR A 56 -2.94 -37.91 57.58
N TYR A 57 -3.88 -37.09 57.11
CA TYR A 57 -4.29 -35.86 57.80
C TYR A 57 -5.60 -36.11 58.54
N ASP A 58 -5.54 -36.14 59.86
CA ASP A 58 -6.70 -35.94 60.74
C ASP A 58 -7.06 -34.46 60.72
N ALA A 59 -8.28 -34.12 60.30
CA ALA A 59 -8.76 -32.75 60.24
C ALA A 59 -9.43 -32.34 61.56
N PRO A 60 -9.01 -31.25 62.23
CA PRO A 60 -9.77 -30.66 63.31
C PRO A 60 -10.93 -29.83 62.75
N ILE A 61 -12.14 -30.09 63.23
CA ILE A 61 -13.34 -29.30 62.92
C ILE A 61 -13.22 -27.96 63.66
N PHE A 62 -12.84 -26.91 62.94
CA PHE A 62 -13.00 -25.52 63.38
C PHE A 62 -14.40 -25.04 62.98
N THR A 63 -15.32 -25.00 63.95
CA THR A 63 -16.56 -24.23 63.82
C THR A 63 -16.23 -22.74 63.82
N PHE A 64 -16.10 -22.16 62.62
CA PHE A 64 -16.15 -20.71 62.45
C PHE A 64 -17.61 -20.25 62.60
N GLY A 65 -17.88 -19.48 63.64
CA GLY A 65 -19.15 -18.76 63.77
C GLY A 65 -19.28 -17.77 62.61
N ILE A 66 -20.29 -17.95 61.78
CA ILE A 66 -20.64 -16.98 60.75
C ILE A 66 -21.31 -15.80 61.48
N GLN A 67 -20.51 -14.79 61.87
CA GLN A 67 -21.08 -13.49 62.15
C GLN A 67 -21.68 -12.99 60.84
N ASN A 68 -23.00 -12.79 60.85
CA ASN A 68 -23.74 -12.12 59.78
C ASN A 68 -23.11 -10.74 59.55
N VAL A 69 -22.24 -10.63 58.56
CA VAL A 69 -21.84 -9.34 58.01
C VAL A 69 -23.09 -8.79 57.34
N PRO A 70 -23.62 -7.62 57.77
CA PRO A 70 -24.75 -7.04 57.08
C PRO A 70 -24.33 -6.81 55.63
N MET A 71 -25.07 -7.39 54.69
CA MET A 71 -24.98 -7.09 53.28
C MET A 71 -25.07 -5.57 53.15
N ALA A 72 -23.93 -4.91 52.98
CA ALA A 72 -23.91 -3.50 52.64
C ALA A 72 -24.73 -3.39 51.36
N HIS A 73 -25.85 -2.69 51.46
CA HIS A 73 -26.70 -2.36 50.33
C HIS A 73 -25.80 -1.85 49.20
N MET A 74 -25.62 -2.69 48.18
CA MET A 74 -25.04 -2.26 46.91
C MET A 74 -26.04 -1.25 46.37
N HIS A 75 -25.81 0.04 46.65
CA HIS A 75 -26.54 1.12 46.02
C HIS A 75 -26.38 0.92 44.52
N SER A 76 -27.44 0.42 43.88
CA SER A 76 -27.54 0.53 42.44
C SER A 76 -27.39 2.02 42.15
N ILE A 77 -26.37 2.40 41.39
CA ILE A 77 -26.25 3.77 40.91
C ILE A 77 -27.46 3.96 40.00
N SER A 78 -28.55 4.47 40.59
CA SER A 78 -29.78 4.78 39.90
C SER A 78 -29.50 6.00 39.04
N TYR A 79 -28.93 5.76 37.87
CA TYR A 79 -28.78 6.78 36.86
C TYR A 79 -30.17 7.35 36.55
N ASN A 80 -30.36 8.63 36.91
CA ASN A 80 -31.55 9.38 36.56
C ASN A 80 -31.80 9.21 35.05
N THR A 81 -33.04 8.93 34.65
CA THR A 81 -33.46 8.81 33.25
C THR A 81 -32.97 9.98 32.41
N SER A 82 -32.87 11.18 32.98
CA SER A 82 -32.29 12.36 32.35
C SER A 82 -30.78 12.21 32.07
N MET A 83 -30.00 11.70 33.02
CA MET A 83 -28.56 11.50 32.87
C MET A 83 -28.24 10.35 31.90
N LYS A 84 -29.07 9.29 31.86
CA LYS A 84 -28.97 8.25 30.82
C LYS A 84 -29.14 8.84 29.41
N LYS A 85 -30.12 9.73 29.21
CA LYS A 85 -30.33 10.41 27.92
C LYS A 85 -29.11 11.26 27.54
N VAL A 86 -28.54 12.02 28.47
CA VAL A 86 -27.33 12.82 28.23
C VAL A 86 -26.15 11.94 27.79
N LEU A 87 -25.91 10.82 28.48
CA LEU A 87 -24.83 9.90 28.12
C LEU A 87 -25.06 9.23 26.75
N ILE A 88 -26.30 8.85 26.44
CA ILE A 88 -26.66 8.28 25.13
C ILE A 88 -26.41 9.32 24.03
N THR A 89 -26.86 10.56 24.21
CA THR A 89 -26.65 11.64 23.23
C THR A 89 -25.17 11.93 23.05
N ALA A 90 -24.39 12.01 24.13
CA ALA A 90 -22.94 12.20 24.05
C ALA A 90 -22.26 11.05 23.29
N GLY A 91 -22.67 9.80 23.55
CA GLY A 91 -22.20 8.63 22.81
C GLY A 91 -22.50 8.71 21.31
N ILE A 92 -23.71 9.13 20.92
CA ILE A 92 -24.09 9.31 19.51
C ILE A 92 -23.24 10.39 18.84
N VAL A 93 -23.02 11.52 19.50
CA VAL A 93 -22.20 12.62 18.94
C VAL A 93 -20.76 12.18 18.75
N ILE A 94 -20.18 11.46 19.72
CA ILE A 94 -18.83 10.90 19.59
C ILE A 94 -18.78 9.90 18.43
N LEU A 95 -19.75 8.99 18.34
CA LEU A 95 -19.82 8.01 17.26
C LEU A 95 -19.94 8.67 15.89
N ALA A 96 -20.78 9.69 15.76
CA ALA A 96 -20.92 10.47 14.53
C ALA A 96 -19.62 11.19 14.17
N GLY A 97 -18.93 11.77 15.16
CA GLY A 97 -17.62 12.41 14.97
C GLY A 97 -16.56 11.42 14.49
N VAL A 98 -16.47 10.24 15.09
CA VAL A 98 -15.56 9.17 14.67
C VAL A 98 -15.91 8.66 13.28
N THR A 99 -17.20 8.44 13.00
CA THR A 99 -17.67 8.00 11.68
C THR A 99 -17.34 9.04 10.60
N TRP A 100 -17.54 10.32 10.90
CA TRP A 100 -17.16 11.40 9.99
C TRP A 100 -15.65 11.46 9.80
N TYR A 101 -14.86 11.37 10.87
CA TYR A 101 -13.39 11.40 10.76
C TYR A 101 -12.84 10.25 9.91
N LEU A 102 -13.40 9.05 10.04
CA LEU A 102 -12.98 7.88 9.26
C LEU A 102 -13.55 7.88 7.84
N GLY A 103 -14.75 8.43 7.64
CA GLY A 103 -15.43 8.47 6.35
C GLY A 103 -15.10 9.70 5.51
N SER A 104 -14.71 10.82 6.11
CA SER A 104 -14.47 12.09 5.41
C SER A 104 -13.40 12.03 4.32
N PRO A 105 -12.31 11.24 4.43
CA PRO A 105 -11.34 11.14 3.34
C PRO A 105 -11.97 10.64 2.03
N LEU A 106 -13.08 9.90 2.10
CA LEU A 106 -13.82 9.42 0.92
C LEU A 106 -14.59 10.52 0.18
N PHE A 107 -14.85 11.65 0.83
CA PHE A 107 -15.70 12.72 0.32
C PHE A 107 -14.95 14.03 0.05
N LEU A 108 -13.75 14.18 0.62
CA LEU A 108 -12.91 15.36 0.40
C LEU A 108 -12.09 15.19 -0.87
N ASN A 109 -11.88 16.29 -1.60
CA ASN A 109 -11.04 16.25 -2.79
C ASN A 109 -9.57 16.39 -2.41
N GLU A 110 -8.73 15.57 -3.02
CA GLU A 110 -7.27 15.68 -3.03
C GLU A 110 -6.83 16.20 -4.39
N ILE A 111 -6.16 17.35 -4.39
CA ILE A 111 -5.69 18.02 -5.62
C ILE A 111 -4.18 17.82 -5.71
N VAL A 112 -3.74 17.23 -6.81
CA VAL A 112 -2.33 17.04 -7.14
C VAL A 112 -2.04 17.86 -8.38
N GLU A 113 -0.99 18.68 -8.33
CA GLU A 113 -0.54 19.50 -9.46
C GLU A 113 0.95 19.28 -9.68
N GLU A 114 1.27 18.20 -10.38
CA GLU A 114 2.63 17.87 -10.79
C GLU A 114 3.00 18.60 -12.09
N ALA A 115 4.17 19.23 -12.07
CA ALA A 115 4.78 19.79 -13.25
C ALA A 115 5.03 18.70 -14.30
N PHE A 116 5.14 19.11 -15.57
CA PHE A 116 5.60 18.21 -16.61
C PHE A 116 7.04 17.77 -16.27
N PRO A 117 7.38 16.48 -16.34
CA PRO A 117 8.72 16.05 -15.99
C PRO A 117 9.72 16.60 -17.01
N SER A 118 10.65 17.39 -16.50
CA SER A 118 11.82 17.84 -17.27
C SER A 118 12.89 16.77 -17.16
N THR A 119 13.57 16.45 -18.26
CA THR A 119 14.69 15.49 -18.36
C THR A 119 15.87 15.78 -17.43
N GLU A 120 15.85 16.87 -16.66
CA GLU A 120 16.87 17.23 -15.68
C GLU A 120 16.59 16.73 -14.25
N ASN A 121 15.38 16.30 -13.92
CA ASN A 121 15.04 15.95 -12.53
C ASN A 121 15.54 14.56 -12.10
N THR A 122 15.91 13.68 -13.03
CA THR A 122 16.47 12.35 -12.71
C THR A 122 17.90 12.42 -12.16
N THR A 123 18.63 13.52 -12.40
CA THR A 123 20.04 13.67 -11.97
C THR A 123 20.20 14.47 -10.67
N LYS A 124 19.17 15.21 -10.22
CA LYS A 124 19.29 16.07 -9.03
C LYS A 124 19.32 15.31 -7.70
N GLN A 125 18.97 14.02 -7.71
CA GLN A 125 19.01 13.19 -6.50
C GLN A 125 20.44 12.71 -6.15
N SER A 126 21.35 12.60 -7.13
CA SER A 126 22.77 12.24 -6.85
C SER A 126 23.59 13.41 -6.31
N ASP A 127 23.15 14.63 -6.59
CA ASP A 127 23.90 15.84 -6.27
C ASP A 127 23.54 16.38 -4.88
N GLU A 128 22.32 16.10 -4.39
CA GLU A 128 21.89 16.42 -3.02
C GLU A 128 22.57 15.50 -1.99
N GLU A 129 22.66 14.18 -2.25
CA GLU A 129 23.37 13.24 -1.36
C GLU A 129 24.88 13.55 -1.25
N THR A 130 25.49 14.01 -2.34
CA THR A 130 26.91 14.40 -2.34
C THR A 130 27.14 15.75 -1.65
N LEU A 131 26.21 16.71 -1.75
CA LEU A 131 26.27 17.96 -0.98
C LEU A 131 26.03 17.74 0.52
N GLU A 132 25.11 16.86 0.90
CA GLU A 132 24.88 16.51 2.31
C GLU A 132 26.10 15.85 2.95
N MET A 133 26.81 14.98 2.20
CA MET A 133 28.08 14.40 2.65
C MET A 133 29.15 15.46 2.92
N MET A 134 29.21 16.52 2.13
CA MET A 134 30.19 17.61 2.32
C MET A 134 29.81 18.57 3.45
N GLN A 135 28.52 18.72 3.76
CA GLN A 135 28.04 19.62 4.81
C GLN A 135 28.16 19.03 6.23
N ASN A 136 28.30 17.71 6.36
CA ASN A 136 28.41 17.04 7.66
C ASN A 136 29.87 16.74 8.09
N LEU A 137 30.85 17.10 7.26
CA LEU A 137 32.28 16.99 7.58
C LEU A 137 32.70 18.11 8.55
N THR A 138 32.95 17.74 9.81
CA THR A 138 33.36 18.70 10.83
C THR A 138 34.85 19.05 10.73
N VAL A 139 35.24 20.26 11.12
CA VAL A 139 36.64 20.75 11.13
C VAL A 139 37.59 19.78 11.87
N ARG A 140 37.09 19.08 12.88
CA ARG A 140 37.88 18.11 13.68
C ARG A 140 38.20 16.81 12.93
N GLU A 141 37.37 16.44 11.95
CA GLU A 141 37.58 15.24 11.14
C GLU A 141 38.54 15.52 9.99
N VAL A 142 38.44 16.73 9.41
CA VAL A 142 39.47 17.28 8.52
C VAL A 142 40.81 17.34 9.28
N ASP A 143 40.84 17.91 10.49
CA ASP A 143 41.75 17.67 11.66
C ASP A 143 42.60 16.40 11.61
N ALA A 144 41.97 15.25 11.43
CA ALA A 144 42.59 13.94 11.61
C ALA A 144 43.13 13.32 10.31
N MET A 145 42.92 13.95 9.16
CA MET A 145 43.35 13.42 7.86
C MET A 145 44.86 13.59 7.62
N PRO A 146 45.51 12.66 6.90
CA PRO A 146 46.92 12.77 6.50
C PRO A 146 47.19 14.09 5.76
N GLU A 147 48.32 14.73 6.04
CA GLU A 147 48.72 16.02 5.43
C GLU A 147 48.68 16.03 3.90
N GLU A 148 48.94 14.88 3.27
CA GLU A 148 48.87 14.71 1.82
C GLU A 148 47.46 14.98 1.28
N THR A 149 46.43 14.44 1.93
CA THR A 149 45.03 14.59 1.52
C THR A 149 44.52 16.01 1.75
N ARG A 150 45.03 16.71 2.76
CA ARG A 150 44.73 18.12 3.02
C ARG A 150 45.32 19.03 1.95
N THR A 151 46.53 18.69 1.50
CA THR A 151 47.25 19.47 0.50
C THR A 151 46.55 19.35 -0.85
N ASP A 152 46.09 18.16 -1.21
CA ASP A 152 45.29 17.95 -2.43
C ASP A 152 43.95 18.68 -2.38
N MET A 153 43.26 18.64 -1.24
CA MET A 153 41.99 19.36 -1.07
C MET A 153 42.18 20.89 -1.09
N LYS A 154 43.31 21.38 -0.57
CA LYS A 154 43.68 22.79 -0.67
C LYS A 154 43.99 23.19 -2.11
N ASN A 155 44.71 22.36 -2.84
CA ASN A 155 45.04 22.59 -4.24
C ASN A 155 43.79 22.59 -5.12
N THR A 156 42.84 21.68 -4.89
CA THR A 156 41.57 21.66 -5.62
C THR A 156 40.71 22.87 -5.27
N MET A 157 40.67 23.29 -4.00
CA MET A 157 39.94 24.49 -3.58
C MET A 157 40.57 25.77 -4.16
N ASP A 158 41.91 25.85 -4.26
CA ASP A 158 42.60 26.97 -4.92
C ASP A 158 42.32 27.02 -6.43
N VAL A 159 42.22 25.86 -7.09
CA VAL A 159 41.83 25.76 -8.51
C VAL A 159 40.37 26.19 -8.72
N LEU A 160 39.48 25.78 -7.82
CA LEU A 160 38.06 26.17 -7.82
C LEU A 160 37.90 27.66 -7.56
N SER A 161 38.61 28.21 -6.57
CA SER A 161 38.58 29.64 -6.24
C SER A 161 39.13 30.50 -7.37
N LYS A 162 40.17 30.05 -8.06
CA LYS A 162 40.69 30.72 -9.26
C LYS A 162 39.73 30.70 -10.44
N LYS A 163 38.83 29.71 -10.50
CA LYS A 163 37.75 29.62 -11.50
C LYS A 163 36.54 30.49 -11.15
N MET A 164 36.44 30.96 -9.90
CA MET A 164 35.35 31.80 -9.39
C MET A 164 35.69 33.29 -9.29
N GLN A 165 36.85 33.74 -9.78
CA GLN A 165 37.17 35.17 -9.80
C GLN A 165 36.34 35.93 -10.84
N ASP A 166 35.46 36.78 -10.30
CA ASP A 166 34.74 37.91 -10.89
C ASP A 166 34.14 37.70 -12.28
N THR A 167 33.01 36.98 -12.31
CA THR A 167 31.96 37.36 -13.23
C THR A 167 31.15 38.47 -12.57
N VAL A 168 31.41 39.72 -12.99
CA VAL A 168 30.55 40.86 -12.67
C VAL A 168 29.12 40.46 -12.99
N MET A 169 28.24 40.44 -11.99
CA MET A 169 26.82 40.23 -12.21
C MET A 169 26.28 41.41 -13.02
N HIS A 170 26.33 41.29 -14.35
CA HIS A 170 25.36 41.95 -15.18
C HIS A 170 24.05 41.23 -14.87
N GLU A 171 23.24 41.86 -14.02
CA GLU A 171 21.82 41.55 -13.90
C GLU A 171 21.13 41.96 -15.21
N GLN A 172 21.52 41.34 -16.32
CA GLN A 172 20.58 41.05 -17.38
C GLN A 172 19.67 39.99 -16.77
N LEU A 173 18.48 40.45 -16.35
CA LEU A 173 17.30 39.60 -16.35
C LEU A 173 17.44 38.66 -17.56
N PRO A 174 17.37 37.33 -17.40
CA PRO A 174 17.26 36.46 -18.55
C PRO A 174 15.93 36.80 -19.22
N GLU A 175 15.97 37.76 -20.14
CA GLU A 175 15.01 37.89 -21.21
C GLU A 175 14.97 36.55 -21.88
N SER A 176 13.86 35.84 -21.67
CA SER A 176 13.53 34.63 -22.37
C SER A 176 14.63 33.57 -22.23
N SER A 177 14.46 32.66 -21.27
CA SER A 177 14.88 31.28 -21.54
C SER A 177 14.40 30.97 -22.94
N ALA A 178 15.34 30.87 -23.89
CA ALA A 178 15.11 30.09 -25.07
C ALA A 178 14.84 28.70 -24.49
N GLU A 179 13.56 28.36 -24.37
CA GLU A 179 13.10 27.03 -24.03
C GLU A 179 13.78 26.12 -25.05
N GLU A 180 14.85 25.42 -24.64
CA GLU A 180 15.34 24.31 -25.43
C GLU A 180 14.11 23.41 -25.66
N PRO A 181 13.80 23.03 -26.91
CA PRO A 181 12.60 22.27 -27.18
C PRO A 181 12.69 20.98 -26.36
N LEU A 182 11.81 20.85 -25.38
CA LEU A 182 11.65 19.62 -24.61
C LEU A 182 11.43 18.50 -25.63
N GLN A 183 12.44 17.64 -25.81
CA GLN A 183 12.39 16.59 -26.81
C GLN A 183 11.57 15.44 -26.23
N PHE A 184 10.25 15.48 -26.41
CA PHE A 184 9.36 14.36 -26.13
C PHE A 184 8.52 14.06 -27.37
N SER A 185 8.14 12.79 -27.53
CA SER A 185 7.15 12.38 -28.51
C SER A 185 5.85 12.02 -27.84
N LEU A 186 4.76 12.43 -28.47
CA LEU A 186 3.40 12.09 -28.06
C LEU A 186 3.03 10.73 -28.66
N ILE A 187 2.81 9.72 -27.82
CA ILE A 187 2.60 8.32 -28.24
C ILE A 187 1.12 7.99 -28.39
N ALA A 188 0.33 8.37 -27.38
CA ALA A 188 -1.11 8.14 -27.39
C ALA A 188 -1.83 9.16 -26.52
N GLN A 189 -3.10 9.43 -26.83
CA GLN A 189 -3.93 10.35 -26.06
C GLN A 189 -5.39 9.92 -26.03
N GLY A 190 -6.09 10.23 -24.93
CA GLY A 190 -7.52 10.05 -24.79
C GLY A 190 -8.14 11.04 -23.80
N SER A 191 -9.43 11.31 -23.93
CA SER A 191 -10.19 12.09 -22.94
C SER A 191 -10.92 11.15 -21.99
N PHE A 192 -10.89 11.46 -20.70
CA PHE A 192 -11.69 10.74 -19.71
C PHE A 192 -13.18 10.99 -19.93
N ALA A 193 -13.96 9.92 -19.84
CA ALA A 193 -15.40 9.93 -19.82
C ALA A 193 -15.93 9.26 -18.55
N ASP A 194 -17.15 9.62 -18.18
CA ASP A 194 -17.90 9.02 -17.08
C ASP A 194 -18.01 7.50 -17.25
N ALA A 195 -17.82 6.76 -16.16
CA ALA A 195 -18.13 5.32 -16.16
C ALA A 195 -19.64 5.05 -16.04
N ASP A 196 -20.37 5.87 -15.27
CA ASP A 196 -21.82 5.76 -15.13
C ASP A 196 -22.48 7.09 -14.66
N SER A 197 -23.70 7.01 -14.13
CA SER A 197 -24.47 8.19 -13.68
C SER A 197 -23.94 8.83 -12.39
N ILE A 198 -23.12 8.14 -11.59
CA ILE A 198 -22.60 8.61 -10.29
C ILE A 198 -21.06 8.68 -10.27
N HIS A 199 -20.38 7.90 -11.10
CA HIS A 199 -18.94 7.95 -11.29
C HIS A 199 -18.60 8.81 -12.50
N LYS A 200 -18.23 10.06 -12.20
CA LYS A 200 -17.97 11.12 -13.16
C LYS A 200 -16.49 11.32 -13.34
N GLY A 201 -16.05 11.53 -14.58
CA GLY A 201 -14.64 11.63 -14.93
C GLY A 201 -14.41 12.56 -16.11
N SER A 202 -13.41 13.43 -16.02
CA SER A 202 -13.00 14.35 -17.08
C SER A 202 -11.51 14.64 -17.03
N GLY A 203 -11.02 15.27 -18.11
CA GLY A 203 -9.61 15.59 -18.31
C GLY A 203 -9.02 14.75 -19.45
N THR A 204 -7.70 14.86 -19.63
CA THR A 204 -6.97 14.19 -20.70
C THR A 204 -5.95 13.23 -20.10
N ALA A 205 -5.83 12.04 -20.68
CA ALA A 205 -4.75 11.11 -20.44
C ALA A 205 -3.83 11.10 -21.66
N THR A 206 -2.55 11.35 -21.45
CA THR A 206 -1.57 11.47 -22.52
C THR A 206 -0.32 10.65 -22.20
N ILE A 207 0.13 9.82 -23.12
CA ILE A 207 1.38 9.07 -23.00
C ILE A 207 2.47 9.80 -23.77
N TYR A 208 3.57 10.10 -23.08
CA TYR A 208 4.76 10.73 -23.65
C TYR A 208 5.94 9.77 -23.56
N ALA A 209 6.76 9.75 -24.61
CA ALA A 209 8.07 9.10 -24.59
C ALA A 209 9.18 10.16 -24.64
N PHE A 210 10.24 9.90 -23.89
CA PHE A 210 11.41 10.77 -23.74
C PHE A 210 12.64 10.18 -24.46
N PRO A 211 13.72 10.96 -24.66
CA PRO A 211 14.90 10.52 -25.41
C PRO A 211 15.70 9.43 -24.68
N ASP A 212 15.52 9.32 -23.37
CA ASP A 212 16.10 8.26 -22.53
C ASP A 212 15.30 6.95 -22.57
N ALA A 213 14.32 6.86 -23.48
CA ALA A 213 13.37 5.76 -23.63
C ALA A 213 12.43 5.55 -22.43
N SER A 214 12.38 6.50 -21.49
CA SER A 214 11.33 6.50 -20.47
C SER A 214 10.00 6.92 -21.08
N GLU A 215 8.93 6.34 -20.55
CA GLU A 215 7.56 6.69 -20.91
C GLU A 215 6.78 7.05 -19.66
N ILE A 216 5.92 8.05 -19.78
CA ILE A 216 5.00 8.45 -18.71
C ILE A 216 3.59 8.50 -19.24
N LEU A 217 2.65 8.24 -18.34
CA LEU A 217 1.25 8.61 -18.49
C LEU A 217 1.00 9.89 -17.68
N ARG A 218 0.63 10.97 -18.36
CA ARG A 218 0.26 12.24 -17.74
C ARG A 218 -1.23 12.49 -17.84
N PHE A 219 -1.82 12.92 -16.72
CA PHE A 219 -3.16 13.45 -16.68
C PHE A 219 -3.15 14.97 -16.68
N GLU A 220 -4.06 15.57 -17.45
CA GLU A 220 -4.21 17.02 -17.53
C GLU A 220 -5.66 17.46 -17.30
N ASN A 221 -5.84 18.52 -16.51
CA ASN A 221 -7.15 19.04 -16.09
C ASN A 221 -8.06 17.94 -15.54
N PHE A 222 -7.47 16.98 -14.84
CA PHE A 222 -8.15 15.77 -14.41
C PHE A 222 -9.12 16.06 -13.26
N SER A 223 -10.26 15.40 -13.29
CA SER A 223 -11.22 15.39 -12.19
C SER A 223 -12.02 14.09 -12.25
N VAL A 224 -12.13 13.40 -11.12
CA VAL A 224 -12.94 12.19 -10.98
C VAL A 224 -13.71 12.20 -9.66
N THR A 225 -14.89 11.58 -9.63
CA THR A 225 -15.61 11.30 -8.38
C THR A 225 -14.66 10.59 -7.41
N ASN A 226 -14.59 11.06 -6.16
CA ASN A 226 -13.70 10.45 -5.18
C ASN A 226 -14.18 9.04 -4.79
N GLY A 227 -13.25 8.15 -4.43
CA GLY A 227 -13.54 6.77 -4.06
C GLY A 227 -12.54 6.20 -3.05
N PRO A 228 -12.85 5.06 -2.40
CA PRO A 228 -12.07 4.59 -1.24
C PRO A 228 -10.65 4.12 -1.51
N ALA A 229 -10.39 3.61 -2.71
CA ALA A 229 -9.05 3.23 -3.16
C ALA A 229 -9.09 3.16 -4.69
N LEU A 230 -8.86 4.31 -5.32
CA LEU A 230 -8.81 4.42 -6.77
C LEU A 230 -7.37 4.15 -7.24
N HIS A 231 -7.27 3.45 -8.36
CA HIS A 231 -6.02 3.07 -9.00
C HIS A 231 -6.09 3.42 -10.49
N VAL A 232 -4.91 3.58 -11.09
CA VAL A 232 -4.74 3.86 -12.51
C VAL A 232 -4.31 2.57 -13.21
N PHE A 233 -5.13 2.09 -14.13
CA PHE A 233 -4.84 0.91 -14.93
C PHE A 233 -4.64 1.25 -16.40
N LEU A 234 -3.69 0.59 -17.05
CA LEU A 234 -3.68 0.42 -18.50
C LEU A 234 -4.46 -0.85 -18.84
N THR A 235 -5.40 -0.78 -19.78
CA THR A 235 -6.24 -1.92 -20.16
C THR A 235 -6.29 -2.13 -21.67
N LYS A 236 -6.54 -3.36 -22.10
CA LYS A 236 -6.69 -3.72 -23.52
C LYS A 236 -8.11 -3.49 -24.04
N ASN A 237 -9.03 -3.14 -23.15
CA ASN A 237 -10.44 -2.85 -23.44
C ASN A 237 -10.70 -1.34 -23.49
N THR A 238 -11.83 -0.94 -24.09
CA THR A 238 -12.25 0.47 -24.20
C THR A 238 -13.60 0.73 -23.55
N ASP A 239 -14.27 -0.31 -23.04
CA ASP A 239 -15.62 -0.28 -22.49
C ASP A 239 -15.65 -0.07 -20.96
N GLY A 240 -14.49 0.19 -20.35
CA GLY A 240 -14.35 0.36 -18.90
C GLY A 240 -14.28 -0.94 -18.11
N THR A 241 -14.17 -2.09 -18.78
CA THR A 241 -13.90 -3.36 -18.10
C THR A 241 -12.40 -3.51 -17.80
N LYS A 242 -12.08 -3.94 -16.57
CA LYS A 242 -10.71 -4.30 -16.21
C LYS A 242 -10.44 -5.75 -16.65
N ASP A 243 -9.63 -5.93 -17.69
CA ASP A 243 -9.22 -7.26 -18.13
C ASP A 243 -8.17 -7.88 -17.17
N ALA A 244 -7.91 -9.18 -17.35
CA ALA A 244 -6.98 -9.92 -16.49
C ALA A 244 -5.52 -9.53 -16.70
N GLU A 245 -5.19 -8.95 -17.84
CA GLU A 245 -3.84 -8.50 -18.23
C GLU A 245 -3.66 -6.99 -18.01
N ALA A 246 -4.65 -6.33 -17.37
CA ALA A 246 -4.58 -4.91 -17.05
C ALA A 246 -3.40 -4.62 -16.13
N TYR A 247 -2.59 -3.63 -16.50
CA TYR A 247 -1.41 -3.23 -15.74
C TYR A 247 -1.77 -2.12 -14.73
N ASP A 248 -1.45 -2.33 -13.46
CA ASP A 248 -1.69 -1.34 -12.39
C ASP A 248 -0.49 -0.38 -12.30
N LEU A 249 -0.68 0.88 -12.70
CA LEU A 249 0.32 1.95 -12.54
C LEU A 249 0.35 2.50 -11.10
N GLY A 250 -0.55 2.04 -10.24
CA GLY A 250 -0.59 2.35 -8.82
C GLY A 250 -1.82 3.13 -8.39
N THR A 251 -1.81 3.54 -7.12
CA THR A 251 -2.88 4.33 -6.50
C THR A 251 -3.00 5.70 -7.16
N LEU A 252 -4.24 6.15 -7.35
CA LEU A 252 -4.55 7.49 -7.83
C LEU A 252 -4.06 8.52 -6.79
N LYS A 253 -3.12 9.38 -7.18
CA LYS A 253 -2.48 10.36 -6.29
C LYS A 253 -3.45 11.45 -5.81
N GLY A 254 -4.30 11.95 -6.70
CA GLY A 254 -5.36 12.89 -6.39
C GLY A 254 -6.56 12.68 -7.29
N ASN A 255 -7.76 12.99 -6.79
CA ASN A 255 -8.96 12.91 -7.61
C ASN A 255 -9.15 14.15 -8.50
N LYS A 256 -8.24 15.12 -8.41
CA LYS A 256 -8.18 16.34 -9.24
C LYS A 256 -6.74 16.77 -9.53
N GLY A 257 -6.58 17.46 -10.65
CA GLY A 257 -5.36 18.17 -11.03
C GLY A 257 -4.39 17.34 -11.88
N ASN A 258 -3.25 17.94 -12.26
CA ASN A 258 -2.29 17.31 -13.15
C ASN A 258 -1.37 16.33 -12.41
N GLN A 259 -1.14 15.14 -12.97
CA GLN A 259 -0.37 14.09 -12.31
C GLN A 259 0.26 13.15 -13.32
N ASN A 260 1.45 12.63 -13.01
CA ASN A 260 2.24 11.76 -13.88
C ASN A 260 2.40 10.38 -13.26
N TYR A 261 2.47 9.35 -14.09
CA TYR A 261 2.70 7.95 -13.71
C TYR A 261 3.77 7.37 -14.62
N ASP A 262 4.80 6.77 -14.03
CA ASP A 262 5.85 6.13 -14.80
C ASP A 262 5.31 4.85 -15.43
N ILE A 263 5.65 4.64 -16.70
CA ILE A 263 5.35 3.41 -17.43
C ILE A 263 6.63 2.59 -17.49
N PRO A 264 6.65 1.38 -16.91
CA PRO A 264 7.79 0.49 -17.01
C PRO A 264 8.17 0.16 -18.46
N ALA A 265 9.48 0.15 -18.75
CA ALA A 265 10.01 -0.04 -20.10
C ALA A 265 9.76 -1.45 -20.70
N ASP A 266 9.29 -2.41 -19.90
CA ASP A 266 8.92 -3.76 -20.33
C ASP A 266 7.47 -3.86 -20.83
N ILE A 267 6.71 -2.77 -20.77
CA ILE A 267 5.33 -2.69 -21.24
C ILE A 267 5.30 -2.21 -22.69
N ASP A 268 4.68 -2.99 -23.58
CA ASP A 268 4.34 -2.53 -24.93
C ASP A 268 3.03 -1.73 -24.90
N ILE A 269 3.14 -0.40 -24.92
CA ILE A 269 2.00 0.53 -24.96
C ILE A 269 1.09 0.30 -26.16
N GLY A 270 1.59 -0.28 -27.25
CA GLY A 270 0.80 -0.62 -28.42
C GLY A 270 -0.33 -1.62 -28.14
N GLU A 271 -0.21 -2.44 -27.09
CA GLU A 271 -1.23 -3.42 -26.69
C GLU A 271 -2.40 -2.79 -25.92
N PHE A 272 -2.19 -1.65 -25.27
CA PHE A 272 -3.16 -1.02 -24.39
C PHE A 272 -4.01 0.00 -25.14
N LYS A 273 -5.33 -0.03 -24.89
CA LYS A 273 -6.31 0.78 -25.61
C LYS A 273 -7.00 1.82 -24.75
N SER A 274 -6.88 1.74 -23.42
CA SER A 274 -7.43 2.76 -22.55
C SER A 274 -6.69 2.87 -21.22
N VAL A 275 -6.84 4.04 -20.61
CA VAL A 275 -6.57 4.27 -19.19
C VAL A 275 -7.88 4.14 -18.43
N LEU A 276 -7.87 3.33 -17.37
CA LEU A 276 -9.03 3.06 -16.52
C LEU A 276 -8.75 3.51 -15.09
N ILE A 277 -9.59 4.41 -14.57
CA ILE A 277 -9.64 4.70 -13.15
C ILE A 277 -10.56 3.68 -12.50
N TYR A 278 -10.03 2.89 -11.56
CA TYR A 278 -10.74 1.73 -11.02
C TYR A 278 -10.69 1.70 -9.50
N CYS A 279 -11.83 1.40 -8.87
CA CYS A 279 -11.86 1.17 -7.43
C CYS A 279 -11.57 -0.31 -7.11
N VAL A 280 -10.38 -0.59 -6.58
CA VAL A 280 -9.92 -1.96 -6.28
C VAL A 280 -10.85 -2.72 -5.32
N PRO A 281 -11.25 -2.18 -4.15
CA PRO A 281 -12.08 -2.93 -3.20
C PRO A 281 -13.50 -3.21 -3.71
N PHE A 282 -14.07 -2.28 -4.48
CA PHE A 282 -15.45 -2.40 -4.99
C PHE A 282 -15.56 -2.99 -6.39
N LYS A 283 -14.42 -3.14 -7.08
CA LYS A 283 -14.31 -3.72 -8.41
C LYS A 283 -15.10 -2.98 -9.50
N VAL A 284 -15.19 -1.65 -9.41
CA VAL A 284 -15.99 -0.82 -10.33
C VAL A 284 -15.14 0.23 -11.04
N PRO A 285 -15.42 0.52 -12.32
CA PRO A 285 -14.79 1.62 -13.05
C PRO A 285 -15.33 2.97 -12.57
N PHE A 286 -14.48 3.99 -12.63
CA PHE A 286 -14.82 5.36 -12.25
C PHE A 286 -14.75 6.34 -13.43
N ALA A 287 -13.74 6.16 -14.29
CA ALA A 287 -13.58 6.91 -15.52
C ALA A 287 -12.72 6.12 -16.51
N VAL A 288 -12.95 6.33 -17.81
CA VAL A 288 -12.22 5.65 -18.88
C VAL A 288 -11.74 6.68 -19.89
N ALA A 289 -10.47 6.63 -20.27
CA ALA A 289 -9.93 7.38 -21.40
C ALA A 289 -9.49 6.40 -22.48
N THR A 290 -10.25 6.30 -23.57
CA THR A 290 -9.84 5.50 -24.73
C THR A 290 -8.69 6.19 -25.43
N LEU A 291 -7.58 5.48 -25.60
CA LEU A 291 -6.35 6.00 -26.18
C LEU A 291 -6.37 5.86 -27.72
N GLN A 292 -5.95 6.93 -28.37
CA GLN A 292 -5.68 7.01 -29.80
C GLN A 292 -4.17 7.14 -29.97
N GLN A 293 -3.56 6.22 -30.71
CA GLN A 293 -2.14 6.28 -31.06
C GLN A 293 -1.90 7.39 -32.08
N LEU A 294 -0.75 8.05 -31.98
CA LEU A 294 -0.39 9.24 -32.75
C LEU A 294 0.87 9.04 -33.61
#